data_AF-A0A257F0T2-F1
#
_entry.id   AF-A0A257F0T2-F1
#
_cell.length_a   1.000
_cell.length_b   1.000
_cell.length_c   1.000
_cell.angle_alpha   90.00
_cell.angle_beta   90.00
_cell.angle_gamma   90.00
#
_symmetry.space_group_name_H-M   'P 1'
#
loop_
_entity.id
_entity.type
_entity.pdbx_description
1 polymer ?
#
loop_
_entity_poly.entity_id
_entity_poly.type
_entity_poly.pdbx_seq_one_letter_code
_entity_poly.pdbx_strand_id
1 'polypeptide(L)' 'MSILVALKEALDRAPNTDTHSLQGALADAEKLADLFSEVRPQAYVVPIEKYVGLPVLGEARLASNGLPRS' A
#
# COMPACT_ATOMS: atom_id res chain seq x y z
N MET A 1 -10.08 -1.53 -27.26
CA MET A 1 -11.14 -1.12 -26.29
C MET A 1 -10.63 0.08 -25.52
N SER A 2 -11.44 1.12 -25.34
CA SER A 2 -11.04 2.37 -24.65
C SER A 2 -11.22 2.23 -23.14
N ILE A 3 -10.26 2.75 -22.37
CA ILE A 3 -10.29 2.78 -20.89
C ILE A 3 -11.57 3.46 -20.35
N LEU A 4 -12.11 4.44 -21.10
CA LEU A 4 -13.31 5.17 -20.72
C LEU A 4 -14.56 4.28 -20.75
N VAL A 5 -14.61 3.30 -21.66
CA VAL A 5 -15.72 2.35 -21.77
C VAL A 5 -15.67 1.35 -20.62
N ALA A 6 -14.48 0.83 -20.31
CA ALA A 6 -14.28 -0.09 -19.19
C ALA A 6 -14.57 0.56 -17.83
N LEU A 7 -14.20 1.83 -17.65
CA LEU A 7 -14.48 2.58 -16.43
C LEU A 7 -15.98 2.80 -16.22
N LYS A 8 -16.70 3.16 -17.28
CA LYS A 8 -18.15 3.34 -17.24
C LYS A 8 -18.88 2.05 -16.88
N GLU A 9 -18.52 0.93 -17.51
CA GLU A 9 -19.13 -0.38 -17.22
C GLU A 9 -18.85 -0.86 -15.79
N ALA A 10 -17.70 -0.52 -15.21
CA ALA A 10 -17.37 -0.84 -13.82
C ALA A 10 -18.16 0.03 -12.83
N LEU A 11 -18.33 1.32 -13.13
CA LEU A 11 -19.12 2.26 -12.32
C LEU A 11 -20.61 1.89 -12.34
N ASP A 12 -21.16 1.52 -13.50
CA ASP A 12 -22.57 1.13 -13.63
C ASP A 12 -22.90 -0.20 -12.92
N ARG A 13 -21.88 -1.05 -12.65
CA ARG A 13 -22.04 -2.32 -11.90
C ARG A 13 -21.82 -2.18 -10.40
N ALA A 14 -21.28 -1.07 -9.92
CA ALA A 14 -21.09 -0.86 -8.50
C ALA A 14 -22.47 -0.73 -7.82
N PRO A 15 -22.73 -1.44 -6.71
CA PRO A 15 -24.02 -1.34 -6.02
C PRO A 15 -24.29 0.12 -5.64
N ASN A 16 -25.55 0.56 -5.76
CA ASN A 16 -26.02 1.90 -5.36
C ASN A 16 -25.55 2.18 -3.94
N THR A 17 -24.41 2.85 -3.84
CA THR A 17 -23.75 3.13 -2.58
C THR A 17 -24.49 4.32 -2.01
N ASP A 18 -25.11 4.16 -0.84
CA ASP A 18 -25.80 5.26 -0.16
C ASP A 18 -24.92 6.50 -0.21
N THR A 19 -25.43 7.58 -0.80
CA THR A 19 -24.65 8.80 -1.08
C THR A 19 -24.01 9.37 0.19
N HIS A 20 -24.62 9.13 1.35
CA HIS A 20 -24.08 9.44 2.67
C HIS A 20 -22.80 8.66 3.03
N SER A 21 -22.72 7.38 2.65
CA SER A 21 -21.54 6.54 2.81
C SER A 21 -20.39 6.99 1.90
N LEU A 22 -20.71 7.42 0.68
CA LEU A 22 -19.71 7.95 -0.27
C LEU A 22 -19.08 9.26 0.21
N GLN A 23 -19.88 10.17 0.74
CA GLN A 23 -19.38 11.45 1.24
C GLN A 23 -18.45 11.28 2.45
N GLY A 24 -18.78 10.38 3.37
CA GLY A 24 -17.89 10.02 4.48
C GLY A 24 -16.59 9.37 4.01
N ALA A 25 -16.68 8.43 3.06
CA ALA A 25 -15.51 7.77 2.49
C ALA A 25 -14.58 8.74 1.75
N LEU A 26 -15.13 9.75 1.06
CA LEU A 26 -14.35 10.81 0.42
C LEU A 26 -13.63 11.69 1.44
N ALA A 27 -14.30 12.11 2.50
CA ALA A 27 -13.68 12.93 3.56
C ALA A 27 -12.56 12.18 4.28
N ASP A 28 -12.70 10.87 4.47
CA ASP A 28 -11.64 10.05 5.07
C ASP A 28 -10.48 9.82 4.10
N ALA A 29 -10.76 9.66 2.80
CA ALA A 29 -9.72 9.59 1.77
C ALA A 29 -8.91 10.89 1.66
N GLU A 30 -9.55 12.06 1.74
CA GLU A 30 -8.88 13.36 1.76
C GLU A 30 -7.95 13.49 2.98
N LYS A 31 -8.42 13.15 4.18
CA LYS A 31 -7.56 13.16 5.39
C LYS A 31 -6.35 12.25 5.27
N LEU A 32 -6.53 11.07 4.67
CA LEU A 32 -5.42 10.14 4.44
C LEU A 32 -4.45 10.69 3.39
N ALA A 33 -4.97 11.25 2.30
CA ALA A 33 -4.14 11.86 1.27
C ALA A 33 -3.29 13.01 1.85
N ASP A 34 -3.88 13.86 2.70
CA ASP A 34 -3.17 14.95 3.37
C ASP A 34 -2.12 14.41 4.34
N LEU A 35 -2.46 13.42 5.17
CA LEU A 35 -1.55 12.82 6.16
C LEU A 35 -0.31 12.20 5.50
N PHE A 36 -0.48 11.61 4.32
CA PHE A 36 0.60 10.94 3.59
C PHE A 36 1.12 11.75 2.40
N SER A 37 0.70 13.01 2.24
CA SER A 37 1.05 13.87 1.10
C SER A 37 2.56 14.10 0.96
N GLU A 38 3.27 14.15 2.09
CA GLU A 38 4.72 14.35 2.14
C GLU A 38 5.52 13.04 2.14
N VAL A 39 4.85 11.89 2.27
CA VAL A 39 5.52 10.59 2.31
C VAL A 39 6.02 10.22 0.92
N ARG A 40 7.32 10.38 0.74
CA ARG A 40 8.01 9.91 -0.46
C ARG A 40 8.27 8.41 -0.34
N PRO A 41 7.92 7.60 -1.37
CA PRO A 41 8.31 6.20 -1.37
C PRO A 41 9.83 6.09 -1.31
N GLN A 42 10.34 5.43 -0.28
CA GLN A 42 11.76 5.16 -0.16
C GLN A 42 12.08 3.92 -0.97
N ALA A 43 12.90 4.07 -2.00
CA ALA A 43 13.43 2.93 -2.74
C ALA A 43 14.29 2.09 -1.79
N TYR A 44 13.93 0.82 -1.62
CA TYR A 44 14.76 -0.14 -0.89
C TYR A 44 15.21 -1.24 -1.85
N VAL A 45 16.49 -1.58 -1.80
CA VAL A 45 17.05 -2.67 -2.60
C VAL A 45 16.68 -3.97 -1.91
N VAL A 46 15.90 -4.80 -2.59
CA VAL A 46 15.58 -6.15 -2.12
C VAL A 46 16.73 -7.08 -2.53
N PRO A 47 17.40 -7.76 -1.58
CA PRO A 47 18.39 -8.77 -1.91
C PRO A 47 17.75 -9.91 -2.72
N ILE A 48 18.43 -10.38 -3.77
CA ILE A 48 17.90 -11.40 -4.68
C ILE A 48 17.53 -12.70 -3.93
N GLU A 49 18.23 -12.98 -2.83
CA GLU A 49 18.02 -14.13 -1.97
C GLU A 49 16.57 -14.19 -1.46
N LYS A 50 15.93 -13.04 -1.14
CA LYS A 50 14.52 -13.01 -0.72
C LYS A 50 13.57 -13.46 -1.83
N TYR A 51 13.88 -13.17 -3.09
CA TYR A 51 13.02 -13.58 -4.22
C TYR A 51 13.09 -15.07 -4.52
N VAL A 52 14.22 -15.71 -4.23
CA VAL A 52 14.43 -17.14 -4.46
C VAL A 52 14.25 -17.99 -3.19
N GLY A 53 13.77 -17.38 -2.10
CA GLY A 53 13.54 -18.07 -0.83
C GLY A 53 14.82 -18.49 -0.10
N LEU A 54 15.96 -17.87 -0.43
CA LEU A 54 17.25 -18.13 0.21
C LEU A 54 17.46 -17.15 1.39
N PRO A 55 18.22 -17.56 2.43
CA PRO A 55 18.57 -16.68 3.53
C PRO A 55 19.44 -15.51 3.04
N VAL A 56 19.08 -14.29 3.42
CA VAL A 56 19.89 -13.10 3.10
C VAL A 56 21.19 -13.14 3.90
N LEU A 57 22.31 -13.12 3.18
CA LEU A 57 23.64 -13.05 3.77
C LEU A 57 23.76 -11.77 4.64
N GLY A 58 23.81 -11.95 5.96
CA GLY A 58 23.96 -10.86 6.93
C GLY A 58 22.80 -10.70 7.92
N GLU A 59 21.56 -11.12 7.58
CA GLU A 59 20.42 -11.03 8.52
C GLU A 59 20.62 -11.97 9.74
N ALA A 60 21.28 -13.11 9.56
CA ALA A 60 21.58 -14.05 10.63
C ALA A 60 22.48 -13.46 11.75
N ARG A 61 23.30 -12.43 11.47
CA ARG A 61 24.15 -11.77 12.48
C ARG A 61 23.40 -10.76 13.34
N LEU A 62 22.30 -10.18 12.83
CA LEU A 62 21.50 -9.20 13.58
C LEU A 62 20.55 -9.88 14.57
N ALA A 63 20.07 -11.09 14.28
CA ALA A 63 19.26 -11.87 15.21
C ALA A 63 20.05 -12.34 16.45
N SER A 64 21.38 -12.50 16.33
CA SER A 64 22.25 -12.94 17.43
C SER A 64 22.79 -11.82 18.31
N ASN A 65 22.73 -10.55 17.86
CA ASN A 65 23.15 -9.39 18.64
C ASN A 65 21.91 -8.69 19.20
N GLY A 66 21.47 -9.18 20.35
CA GLY A 66 20.31 -8.67 21.07
C GLY A 66 20.28 -7.15 21.14
N LEU A 67 19.23 -6.57 20.57
CA LEU A 67 18.79 -5.23 20.96
C LEU A 67 18.35 -5.31 22.43
N PRO A 68 18.84 -4.44 23.32
CA PRO A 68 18.28 -4.34 24.66
C PRO A 68 16.82 -3.93 24.53
N ARG A 69 15.92 -4.79 25.01
CA ARG A 69 14.53 -4.40 25.24
C ARG A 69 14.53 -3.45 26.44
N SER A 70 14.49 -2.14 26.17
CA SER A 70 14.06 -1.13 27.13
C SER A 70 12.54 -1.16 27.27
#